data_AF-A0A2M7X015-F1
#
_entry.id   AF-A0A2M7X015-F1
#
_cell.length_a   1.000
_cell.length_b   1.000
_cell.length_c   1.000
_cell.angle_alpha   90.00
_cell.angle_beta   90.00
_cell.angle_gamma   90.00
#
_symmetry.space_group_name_H-M   'P 1'
#
loop_
_entity.id
_entity.type
_entity.pdbx_description
1 polymer ?
#
loop_
_entity_poly.entity_id
_entity_poly.type
_entity_poly.pdbx_seq_one_letter_code
_entity_poly.pdbx_strand_id
1 'polypeptide(L)'
;MTNLVEGREKLTTRSARTEQEQSPVEMVRAQAKRMKDLFKEHQIRIPELGATIGKSIVYELCVLHILSDLPRNLVMGEVEKIHAFYEELFGDTSDYEAVRKGFMAEFAVAYAFSEQIGYPVYLPTPEEDTHAKIDLIVDLEDGEPPLAIQIKSLNLQFDPNQIIYELTDADFKELGAEINNTALLEKMQSDAQAMEAYCSKNNLRPLMLVVPSAQSDSPLYNDRTGLPVQQTSNGEETMLANRIYNELEEKELITW
;
A
#
# COMPACT_ATOMS: atom_id res chain seq x y z
N MET A 1 -22.80 -7.47 18.22
CA MET A 1 -21.53 -6.99 17.66
C MET A 1 -21.88 -6.20 16.42
N THR A 2 -21.56 -4.91 16.39
CA THR A 2 -21.75 -4.06 15.21
C THR A 2 -20.70 -4.48 14.19
N ASN A 3 -21.12 -4.74 12.95
CA ASN A 3 -20.23 -5.25 11.92
C ASN A 3 -19.28 -4.09 11.51
N LEU A 4 -18.01 -4.11 11.92
CA LEU A 4 -17.09 -2.96 11.76
C LEU A 4 -16.74 -2.62 10.30
N VAL A 5 -17.10 -3.50 9.37
CA VAL A 5 -17.06 -3.28 7.92
C VAL A 5 -18.33 -2.63 7.36
N GLU A 6 -19.44 -2.57 8.12
CA GLU A 6 -20.65 -1.84 7.69
C GLU A 6 -20.36 -0.34 7.56
N GLY A 7 -20.48 0.17 6.33
CA GLY A 7 -20.22 1.58 6.01
C GLY A 7 -18.81 1.88 5.51
N ARG A 8 -17.90 0.90 5.50
CA ARG A 8 -16.61 1.04 4.82
C ARG A 8 -16.79 0.90 3.31
N GLU A 9 -16.03 1.66 2.55
CA GLU A 9 -15.99 1.49 1.10
C GLU A 9 -15.21 0.20 0.80
N LYS A 10 -15.96 -0.88 0.56
CA LYS A 10 -15.38 -2.10 -0.01
C LYS A 10 -14.78 -1.75 -1.36
N LEU A 11 -13.54 -2.16 -1.61
CA LEU A 11 -12.96 -2.17 -2.95
C LEU A 11 -13.89 -3.04 -3.82
N THR A 12 -14.79 -2.39 -4.56
CA THR A 12 -15.84 -3.04 -5.36
C THR A 12 -15.78 -2.55 -6.79
N THR A 13 -15.91 -3.50 -7.71
CA THR A 13 -16.02 -3.25 -9.15
C THR A 13 -17.38 -2.62 -9.45
N ARG A 14 -17.45 -1.28 -9.54
CA ARG A 14 -18.50 -0.67 -10.35
C ARG A 14 -17.98 -0.64 -11.78
N SER A 15 -18.57 -1.50 -12.61
CA SER A 15 -18.43 -1.53 -14.08
C SER A 15 -18.00 -0.17 -14.62
N ALA A 16 -16.76 -0.09 -15.08
CA ALA A 16 -16.15 1.14 -15.54
C ALA A 16 -17.03 1.78 -16.62
N ARG A 17 -17.20 3.11 -16.52
CA ARG A 17 -17.77 3.93 -17.59
C ARG A 17 -17.09 3.55 -18.90
N THR A 18 -17.87 3.06 -19.85
CA THR A 18 -17.40 2.50 -21.13
C THR A 18 -16.93 3.57 -22.12
N GLU A 19 -16.65 4.80 -21.67
CA GLU A 19 -16.20 5.89 -22.52
C GLU A 19 -15.18 6.75 -21.74
N GLN A 20 -13.90 6.47 -21.94
CA GLN A 20 -12.84 7.45 -21.71
C GLN A 20 -11.94 7.45 -22.94
N GLU A 21 -12.01 8.54 -23.70
CA GLU A 21 -10.92 8.94 -24.59
C GLU A 21 -9.62 8.86 -23.78
N GLN A 22 -8.66 8.09 -24.27
CA GLN A 22 -7.33 8.02 -23.67
C GLN A 22 -6.73 9.43 -23.67
N SER A 23 -6.78 10.13 -22.53
CA SER A 23 -6.08 11.41 -22.38
C SER A 23 -4.58 11.16 -22.51
N PRO A 24 -3.86 11.85 -23.42
CA PRO A 24 -2.42 11.72 -23.55
C PRO A 24 -1.70 12.08 -22.24
N VAL A 25 -0.57 11.42 -21.97
CA VAL A 25 0.30 11.69 -20.79
C VAL A 25 0.64 13.19 -20.66
N GLU A 26 0.81 13.87 -21.78
CA GLU A 26 1.10 15.31 -21.85
C GLU A 26 -0.03 16.18 -21.27
N MET A 27 -1.29 15.78 -21.45
CA MET A 27 -2.44 16.47 -20.86
C MET A 27 -2.47 16.30 -19.34
N VAL A 28 -2.12 15.12 -18.85
CA VAL A 28 -2.04 14.82 -17.42
C VAL A 28 -0.92 15.63 -16.75
N ARG A 29 0.26 15.72 -17.38
CA ARG A 29 1.34 16.62 -16.94
C ARG A 29 0.89 18.07 -16.89
N ALA A 30 0.20 18.55 -17.94
CA ALA A 30 -0.31 19.92 -17.96
C ALA A 30 -1.31 20.20 -16.82
N GLN A 31 -2.14 19.22 -16.46
CA GLN A 31 -3.06 19.32 -15.32
C GLN A 31 -2.31 19.35 -13.97
N ALA A 32 -1.35 18.43 -13.77
CA ALA A 32 -0.52 18.39 -12.57
C ALA A 32 0.22 19.71 -12.34
N LYS A 33 0.80 20.28 -13.41
CA LYS A 33 1.46 21.58 -13.36
C LYS A 33 0.52 22.71 -12.94
N ARG A 34 -0.69 22.77 -13.49
CA ARG A 34 -1.70 23.77 -13.08
C ARG A 34 -2.06 23.64 -11.59
N MET A 35 -2.22 22.42 -11.10
CA MET A 35 -2.48 22.18 -9.68
C MET A 35 -1.31 22.62 -8.81
N LYS A 36 -0.07 22.31 -9.21
CA LYS A 36 1.15 22.75 -8.53
C LYS A 36 1.22 24.27 -8.43
N ASP A 37 0.89 24.97 -9.51
CA ASP A 37 0.90 26.43 -9.55
C ASP A 37 -0.20 27.02 -8.64
N LEU A 38 -1.40 26.43 -8.61
CA LEU A 38 -2.46 26.80 -7.68
C LEU A 38 -2.07 26.59 -6.21
N PHE A 39 -1.41 25.47 -5.89
CA PHE A 39 -0.93 25.22 -4.53
C PHE A 39 0.10 26.25 -4.08
N LYS A 40 1.00 26.66 -4.98
CA LYS A 40 1.95 27.75 -4.72
C LYS A 40 1.24 29.09 -4.51
N GLU A 41 0.25 29.41 -5.35
CA GLU A 41 -0.55 30.64 -5.24
C GLU A 41 -1.27 30.72 -3.89
N HIS A 42 -1.85 29.61 -3.43
CA HIS A 42 -2.57 29.52 -2.17
C HIS A 42 -1.70 29.21 -0.94
N GLN A 43 -0.38 29.13 -1.11
CA GLN A 43 0.59 28.79 -0.04
C GLN A 43 0.29 27.45 0.67
N ILE A 44 -0.30 26.50 -0.04
CA ILE A 44 -0.58 25.16 0.48
C ILE A 44 0.73 24.37 0.49
N ARG A 45 1.04 23.72 1.62
CA ARG A 45 2.28 22.98 1.79
C ARG A 45 2.19 21.62 1.10
N ILE A 46 3.18 21.32 0.26
CA ILE A 46 3.26 20.06 -0.49
C ILE A 46 3.23 18.79 0.40
N PRO A 47 3.87 18.75 1.60
CA PRO A 47 3.78 17.57 2.47
C PRO A 47 2.36 17.23 2.94
N GLU A 48 1.49 18.22 3.14
CA GLU A 48 0.10 18.03 3.55
C GLU A 48 -0.75 17.44 2.39
N LEU A 49 -0.39 17.78 1.16
CA LEU A 49 -0.99 17.26 -0.07
C LEU A 49 -0.48 15.85 -0.43
N GLY A 50 0.78 15.56 -0.10
CA GLY A 50 1.44 14.29 -0.41
C GLY A 50 0.72 13.07 0.16
N ALA A 51 0.14 13.17 1.36
CA ALA A 51 -0.62 12.08 1.96
C ALA A 51 -1.99 11.86 1.26
N THR A 52 -2.74 12.92 0.99
CA THR A 52 -4.08 12.81 0.37
C THR A 52 -4.01 12.43 -1.11
N ILE A 53 -3.15 13.10 -1.87
CA ILE A 53 -2.91 12.78 -3.29
C ILE A 53 -2.26 11.41 -3.37
N GLY A 54 -1.34 11.14 -2.43
CA GLY A 54 -0.78 9.84 -2.10
C GLY A 54 -1.70 8.66 -2.30
N LYS A 55 -2.64 8.61 -1.37
CA LYS A 55 -3.70 7.61 -1.33
C LYS A 55 -4.64 7.64 -2.50
N SER A 56 -4.93 8.80 -3.06
CA SER A 56 -5.79 8.88 -4.24
C SER A 56 -5.19 8.06 -5.38
N ILE A 57 -3.87 8.02 -5.48
CA ILE A 57 -3.20 7.14 -6.43
C ILE A 57 -3.15 5.69 -5.98
N VAL A 58 -2.89 5.36 -4.71
CA VAL A 58 -2.99 3.96 -4.25
C VAL A 58 -4.38 3.42 -4.59
N TYR A 59 -5.40 4.22 -4.30
CA TYR A 59 -6.77 3.95 -4.69
C TYR A 59 -6.95 3.79 -6.20
N GLU A 60 -6.46 4.72 -7.02
CA GLU A 60 -6.56 4.60 -8.48
C GLU A 60 -5.80 3.38 -9.03
N LEU A 61 -4.62 3.05 -8.51
CA LEU A 61 -3.85 1.87 -8.91
C LEU A 61 -4.58 0.59 -8.52
N CYS A 62 -5.15 0.54 -7.31
CA CYS A 62 -6.03 -0.53 -6.87
C CYS A 62 -7.25 -0.64 -7.80
N VAL A 63 -7.93 0.48 -8.12
CA VAL A 63 -9.07 0.48 -9.05
C VAL A 63 -8.67 -0.02 -10.44
N LEU A 64 -7.51 0.40 -10.94
CA LEU A 64 -7.02 0.04 -12.28
C LEU A 64 -6.63 -1.44 -12.39
N HIS A 65 -6.03 -2.03 -11.35
CA HIS A 65 -5.53 -3.41 -11.43
C HIS A 65 -6.42 -4.45 -10.76
N ILE A 66 -7.08 -4.12 -9.65
CA ILE A 66 -7.94 -5.02 -8.86
C ILE A 66 -9.38 -4.90 -9.37
N LEU A 67 -9.82 -3.68 -9.71
CA LEU A 67 -11.25 -3.40 -9.98
C LEU A 67 -11.62 -3.21 -11.45
N SER A 68 -10.77 -3.59 -12.38
CA SER A 68 -11.05 -3.38 -13.81
C SER A 68 -10.68 -4.59 -14.66
N ASP A 69 -11.60 -5.00 -15.54
CA ASP A 69 -11.34 -6.01 -16.58
C ASP A 69 -10.53 -5.41 -17.76
N LEU A 70 -9.71 -4.40 -17.50
CA LEU A 70 -9.04 -3.66 -18.56
C LEU A 70 -7.87 -4.49 -19.14
N PRO A 71 -7.70 -4.48 -20.48
CA PRO A 71 -6.50 -4.98 -21.12
C PRO A 71 -5.22 -4.41 -20.52
N ARG A 72 -4.20 -5.25 -20.34
CA ARG A 72 -2.90 -4.89 -19.73
C ARG A 72 -2.28 -3.61 -20.31
N ASN A 73 -2.39 -3.37 -21.62
CA ASN A 73 -1.85 -2.17 -22.25
C ASN A 73 -2.58 -0.89 -21.85
N LEU A 74 -3.89 -0.96 -21.53
CA LEU A 74 -4.64 0.17 -21.01
C LEU A 74 -4.25 0.46 -19.57
N VAL A 75 -4.18 -0.59 -18.74
CA VAL A 75 -3.72 -0.48 -17.35
C VAL A 75 -2.33 0.15 -17.29
N MET A 76 -1.38 -0.33 -18.10
CA MET A 76 -0.04 0.26 -18.20
C MET A 76 -0.06 1.73 -18.65
N GLY A 77 -0.94 2.10 -19.58
CA GLY A 77 -1.10 3.49 -20.01
C GLY A 77 -1.64 4.39 -18.91
N GLU A 78 -2.57 3.92 -18.08
CA GLU A 78 -3.07 4.67 -16.92
C GLU A 78 -2.03 4.76 -15.79
N VAL A 79 -1.27 3.69 -15.54
CA VAL A 79 -0.13 3.70 -14.62
C VAL A 79 0.90 4.74 -15.05
N GLU A 80 1.24 4.81 -16.34
CA GLU A 80 2.16 5.83 -16.87
C GLU A 80 1.64 7.26 -16.68
N LYS A 81 0.32 7.48 -16.82
CA LYS A 81 -0.31 8.78 -16.55
C LYS A 81 -0.22 9.15 -15.07
N ILE A 82 -0.50 8.19 -14.19
CA ILE A 82 -0.36 8.34 -12.75
C ILE A 82 1.07 8.75 -12.38
N HIS A 83 2.07 8.04 -12.91
CA HIS A 83 3.47 8.38 -12.68
C HIS A 83 3.82 9.78 -13.21
N ALA A 84 3.36 10.13 -14.40
CA ALA A 84 3.63 11.44 -15.00
C ALA A 84 2.97 12.59 -14.23
N PHE A 85 1.75 12.40 -13.72
CA PHE A 85 1.08 13.34 -12.83
C PHE A 85 1.93 13.59 -11.59
N TYR A 86 2.40 12.52 -10.98
CA TYR A 86 3.21 12.53 -9.77
C TYR A 86 4.55 13.22 -9.93
N GLU A 87 5.30 12.84 -10.96
CA GLU A 87 6.60 13.41 -11.26
C GLU A 87 6.49 14.92 -11.44
N GLU A 88 5.47 15.38 -12.17
CA GLU A 88 5.26 16.82 -12.38
C GLU A 88 4.89 17.54 -11.08
N LEU A 89 4.01 16.94 -10.26
CA LEU A 89 3.49 17.56 -9.04
C LEU A 89 4.54 17.60 -7.92
N PHE A 90 5.28 16.51 -7.73
CA PHE A 90 6.15 16.27 -6.57
C PHE A 90 7.63 16.08 -6.90
N GLY A 91 8.05 15.96 -8.16
CA GLY A 91 9.43 15.59 -8.54
C GLY A 91 10.53 16.55 -8.07
N ASP A 92 10.17 17.78 -7.67
CA ASP A 92 11.11 18.74 -7.07
C ASP A 92 11.34 18.51 -5.56
N THR A 93 10.61 17.58 -4.94
CA THR A 93 10.74 17.27 -3.51
C THR A 93 11.79 16.18 -3.27
N SER A 94 12.57 16.34 -2.20
CA SER A 94 13.56 15.32 -1.77
C SER A 94 12.91 13.96 -1.45
N ASP A 95 11.63 13.97 -1.13
CA ASP A 95 10.91 12.82 -0.57
C ASP A 95 10.08 12.07 -1.62
N TYR A 96 10.06 12.56 -2.87
CA TYR A 96 9.26 11.98 -3.96
C TYR A 96 9.47 10.47 -4.12
N GLU A 97 10.73 10.04 -4.21
CA GLU A 97 11.07 8.63 -4.40
C GLU A 97 10.67 7.77 -3.19
N ALA A 98 10.76 8.30 -1.98
CA ALA A 98 10.35 7.57 -0.78
C ALA A 98 8.83 7.41 -0.73
N VAL A 99 8.10 8.48 -1.04
CA VAL A 99 6.64 8.52 -1.09
C VAL A 99 6.10 7.58 -2.17
N ARG A 100 6.66 7.62 -3.38
CA ARG A 100 6.31 6.73 -4.48
C ARG A 100 6.47 5.26 -4.11
N LYS A 101 7.59 4.90 -3.47
CA LYS A 101 7.86 3.53 -3.04
C LYS A 101 6.88 3.02 -1.99
N GLY A 102 6.51 3.88 -1.03
CA GLY A 102 5.47 3.57 -0.05
C GLY A 102 4.17 3.13 -0.73
N PHE A 103 3.67 3.96 -1.64
CA PHE A 103 2.42 3.67 -2.36
C PHE A 103 2.49 2.45 -3.26
N MET A 104 3.62 2.21 -3.94
CA MET A 104 3.78 1.02 -4.77
C MET A 104 3.77 -0.26 -3.92
N ALA A 105 4.35 -0.24 -2.72
CA ALA A 105 4.29 -1.35 -1.80
C ALA A 105 2.88 -1.56 -1.21
N GLU A 106 2.19 -0.48 -0.86
CA GLU A 106 0.78 -0.54 -0.41
C GLU A 106 -0.11 -1.21 -1.45
N PHE A 107 0.02 -0.78 -2.71
CA PHE A 107 -0.66 -1.40 -3.84
C PHE A 107 -0.27 -2.87 -4.02
N ALA A 108 1.02 -3.21 -3.97
CA ALA A 108 1.49 -4.59 -4.13
C ALA A 108 0.86 -5.54 -3.09
N VAL A 109 0.80 -5.10 -1.83
CA VAL A 109 0.21 -5.86 -0.73
C VAL A 109 -1.31 -5.96 -0.91
N ALA A 110 -1.99 -4.86 -1.26
CA ALA A 110 -3.43 -4.89 -1.53
C ALA A 110 -3.77 -5.87 -2.66
N TYR A 111 -2.99 -5.86 -3.75
CA TYR A 111 -3.14 -6.80 -4.87
C TYR A 111 -2.88 -8.25 -4.43
N ALA A 112 -1.83 -8.50 -3.65
CA ALA A 112 -1.52 -9.83 -3.14
C ALA A 112 -2.67 -10.40 -2.31
N PHE A 113 -3.22 -9.62 -1.37
CA PHE A 113 -4.37 -10.05 -0.56
C PHE A 113 -5.63 -10.28 -1.40
N SER A 114 -6.02 -9.30 -2.22
CA SER A 114 -7.30 -9.34 -2.94
C SER A 114 -7.32 -10.32 -4.10
N GLU A 115 -6.32 -10.29 -4.96
CA GLU A 115 -6.36 -10.99 -6.26
C GLU A 115 -5.60 -12.33 -6.24
N GLN A 116 -4.62 -12.49 -5.35
CA GLN A 116 -3.79 -13.70 -5.33
C GLN A 116 -4.16 -14.64 -4.19
N ILE A 117 -4.40 -14.10 -3.00
CA ILE A 117 -4.82 -14.88 -1.83
C ILE A 117 -6.35 -15.00 -1.79
N GLY A 118 -7.07 -13.95 -2.20
CA GLY A 118 -8.53 -13.95 -2.29
C GLY A 118 -9.26 -13.34 -1.08
N TYR A 119 -8.55 -12.60 -0.22
CA TYR A 119 -9.16 -11.93 0.94
C TYR A 119 -9.67 -10.53 0.60
N PRO A 120 -10.89 -10.16 1.05
CA PRO A 120 -11.40 -8.80 0.89
C PRO A 120 -10.49 -7.74 1.54
N VAL A 121 -10.09 -6.75 0.74
CA VAL A 121 -9.33 -5.57 1.19
C VAL A 121 -10.24 -4.35 1.22
N TYR A 122 -10.10 -3.52 2.25
CA TYR A 122 -10.82 -2.28 2.48
C TYR A 122 -9.85 -1.14 2.71
N LEU A 123 -10.21 0.06 2.25
CA LEU A 123 -9.42 1.25 2.53
C LEU A 123 -9.66 1.75 3.96
N PRO A 124 -8.63 2.28 4.61
CA PRO A 124 -8.77 2.94 5.89
C PRO A 124 -9.53 4.26 5.73
N THR A 125 -10.29 4.62 6.76
CA THR A 125 -10.82 5.98 6.93
C THR A 125 -9.67 6.99 7.07
N PRO A 126 -9.93 8.30 6.86
CA PRO A 126 -8.92 9.32 7.07
C PRO A 126 -8.29 9.31 8.48
N GLU A 127 -9.09 9.01 9.52
CA GLU A 127 -8.62 8.92 10.89
C GLU A 127 -7.66 7.73 11.10
N GLU A 128 -8.04 6.54 10.60
CA GLU A 128 -7.26 5.31 10.70
C GLU A 128 -5.87 5.47 10.07
N ASP A 129 -5.79 6.06 8.89
CA ASP A 129 -4.49 6.28 8.27
C ASP A 129 -3.70 7.41 8.92
N THR A 130 -4.32 8.58 9.15
CA THR A 130 -3.52 9.75 9.53
C THR A 130 -3.07 9.63 10.98
N HIS A 131 -3.91 9.08 11.86
CA HIS A 131 -3.64 8.97 13.29
C HIS A 131 -3.20 7.57 13.72
N ALA A 132 -3.83 6.50 13.21
CA ALA A 132 -3.46 5.14 13.56
C ALA A 132 -2.43 4.51 12.60
N LYS A 133 -2.08 5.20 11.50
CA LYS A 133 -1.08 4.78 10.51
C LYS A 133 -1.41 3.44 9.86
N ILE A 134 -2.70 3.14 9.73
CA ILE A 134 -3.23 1.95 9.06
C ILE A 134 -3.34 2.25 7.57
N ASP A 135 -2.69 1.43 6.75
CA ASP A 135 -2.68 1.59 5.29
C ASP A 135 -3.78 0.75 4.63
N LEU A 136 -4.07 -0.44 5.18
CA LEU A 136 -5.12 -1.35 4.69
C LEU A 136 -5.89 -2.02 5.83
N ILE A 137 -7.12 -2.43 5.55
CA ILE A 137 -7.91 -3.30 6.41
C ILE A 137 -8.25 -4.57 5.62
N VAL A 138 -7.95 -5.74 6.16
CA VAL A 138 -8.18 -7.03 5.50
C VAL A 138 -9.10 -7.89 6.36
N ASP A 139 -10.19 -8.36 5.74
CA ASP A 139 -11.08 -9.33 6.36
C ASP A 139 -10.64 -10.74 5.92
N LEU A 140 -10.18 -11.55 6.87
CA LEU A 140 -9.76 -12.93 6.59
C LEU A 140 -10.96 -13.88 6.47
N GLU A 141 -12.19 -13.38 6.68
CA GLU A 141 -13.45 -14.15 6.64
C GLU A 141 -13.45 -15.35 7.61
N ASP A 142 -12.61 -15.30 8.64
CA ASP A 142 -12.38 -16.33 9.67
C ASP A 142 -13.30 -16.17 10.91
N GLY A 143 -14.13 -15.12 10.92
CA GLY A 143 -15.01 -14.78 12.03
C GLY A 143 -14.32 -14.02 13.17
N GLU A 144 -13.01 -13.81 13.07
CA GLU A 144 -12.22 -12.97 13.97
C GLU A 144 -12.23 -11.50 13.49
N PRO A 145 -11.80 -10.54 14.32
CA PRO A 145 -11.74 -9.14 13.91
C PRO A 145 -10.84 -8.92 12.68
N PRO A 146 -11.14 -7.99 11.77
CA PRO A 146 -10.28 -7.73 10.61
C PRO A 146 -8.85 -7.35 11.00
N LEU A 147 -7.89 -7.69 10.14
CA LEU A 147 -6.51 -7.22 10.24
C LEU A 147 -6.46 -5.74 9.86
N ALA A 148 -5.92 -4.91 10.73
CA ALA A 148 -5.39 -3.60 10.36
C ALA A 148 -3.93 -3.78 9.97
N ILE A 149 -3.54 -3.30 8.80
CA ILE A 149 -2.20 -3.50 8.26
C ILE A 149 -1.52 -2.15 8.05
N GLN A 150 -0.32 -2.02 8.59
CA GLN A 150 0.63 -0.98 8.25
C GLN A 150 1.74 -1.55 7.37
N ILE A 151 2.10 -0.84 6.31
CA ILE A 151 3.03 -1.28 5.28
C ILE A 151 4.25 -0.37 5.28
N LYS A 152 5.44 -0.95 5.37
CA LYS A 152 6.72 -0.23 5.27
C LYS A 152 7.54 -0.82 4.13
N SER A 153 7.81 0.00 3.12
CA SER A 153 8.70 -0.36 2.02
C SER A 153 10.15 0.02 2.34
N LEU A 154 11.03 -0.95 2.50
CA LEU A 154 12.43 -0.71 2.91
C LEU A 154 13.43 -1.18 1.86
N ASN A 155 14.55 -0.47 1.72
CA ASN A 155 15.67 -0.94 0.91
C ASN A 155 16.54 -1.87 1.74
N LEU A 156 16.42 -3.18 1.51
CA LEU A 156 17.13 -4.22 2.23
C LEU A 156 18.24 -4.83 1.36
N GLN A 157 19.42 -5.03 1.94
CA GLN A 157 20.60 -5.61 1.28
C GLN A 157 20.69 -7.13 1.50
N PHE A 158 19.54 -7.74 1.81
CA PHE A 158 19.37 -9.16 2.07
C PHE A 158 17.88 -9.48 1.92
N ASP A 159 17.57 -10.77 1.90
CA ASP A 159 16.20 -11.27 1.92
C ASP A 159 15.76 -11.43 3.39
N PRO A 160 14.76 -10.68 3.89
CA PRO A 160 14.34 -10.78 5.29
C PRO A 160 13.75 -12.17 5.58
N ASN A 161 13.92 -12.65 6.81
CA ASN A 161 13.42 -13.96 7.21
C ASN A 161 11.89 -13.99 7.25
N GLN A 162 11.28 -12.89 7.69
CA GLN A 162 9.84 -12.67 7.73
C GLN A 162 9.52 -11.27 7.20
N ILE A 163 8.35 -11.08 6.61
CA ILE A 163 7.84 -9.77 6.22
C ILE A 163 6.68 -9.31 7.10
N ILE A 164 6.06 -10.21 7.85
CA ILE A 164 5.00 -9.95 8.81
C ILE A 164 5.61 -9.84 10.21
N TYR A 165 5.32 -8.73 10.88
CA TYR A 165 5.71 -8.47 12.25
C TYR A 165 4.46 -8.18 13.07
N GLU A 166 4.29 -8.93 14.14
CA GLU A 166 3.37 -8.55 15.20
C GLU A 166 3.96 -7.34 15.93
N LEU A 167 3.10 -6.54 16.56
CA LEU A 167 3.53 -5.32 17.23
C LEU A 167 4.14 -5.61 18.62
N THR A 168 5.05 -6.59 18.69
CA THR A 168 5.69 -7.06 19.93
C THR A 168 7.15 -6.60 20.05
N ASP A 169 7.65 -6.46 21.27
CA ASP A 169 9.06 -6.11 21.53
C ASP A 169 10.05 -7.10 20.89
N ALA A 170 9.66 -8.38 20.75
CA ALA A 170 10.51 -9.41 20.17
C ALA A 170 10.66 -9.23 18.65
N ASP A 171 9.54 -9.04 17.94
CA ASP A 171 9.53 -8.80 16.49
C ASP A 171 10.22 -7.49 16.14
N PHE A 172 10.02 -6.42 16.92
CA PHE A 172 10.75 -5.16 16.73
C PHE A 172 12.25 -5.30 16.94
N LYS A 173 12.69 -6.16 17.86
CA LYS A 173 14.11 -6.43 18.08
C LYS A 173 14.73 -7.19 16.91
N GLU A 174 14.01 -8.16 16.35
CA GLU A 174 14.43 -8.89 15.15
C GLU A 174 14.52 -7.95 13.94
N LEU A 175 13.45 -7.19 13.69
CA LEU A 175 13.42 -6.16 12.66
C LEU A 175 14.55 -5.12 12.83
N GLY A 176 14.88 -4.78 14.08
CA GLY A 176 15.99 -3.89 14.39
C GLY A 176 17.37 -4.46 14.07
N ALA A 177 17.54 -5.79 14.11
CA ALA A 177 18.78 -6.44 13.67
C ALA A 177 18.90 -6.46 12.13
N GLU A 178 17.77 -6.48 11.44
CA GLU A 178 17.66 -6.43 9.99
C GLU A 178 17.85 -5.00 9.44
N ILE A 179 17.28 -4.00 10.10
CA ILE A 179 17.35 -2.60 9.66
C ILE A 179 18.50 -1.87 10.36
N ASN A 180 19.56 -1.54 9.64
CA ASN A 180 20.65 -0.69 10.16
C ASN A 180 20.31 0.82 10.13
N ASN A 181 19.15 1.22 10.67
CA ASN A 181 18.69 2.61 10.73
C ASN A 181 17.82 2.85 11.98
N THR A 182 18.46 3.34 13.05
CA THR A 182 17.82 3.57 14.35
C THR A 182 16.66 4.57 14.29
N ALA A 183 16.80 5.67 13.55
CA ALA A 183 15.74 6.68 13.48
C ALA A 183 14.48 6.15 12.78
N LEU A 184 14.65 5.32 11.75
CA LEU A 184 13.54 4.64 11.09
C LEU A 184 12.85 3.64 12.04
N LEU A 185 13.63 2.86 12.78
CA LEU A 185 13.10 1.91 13.76
C LEU A 185 12.31 2.60 14.87
N GLU A 186 12.83 3.68 15.44
CA GLU A 186 12.12 4.50 16.44
C GLU A 186 10.80 5.03 15.88
N LYS A 187 10.79 5.49 14.62
CA LYS A 187 9.57 5.92 13.95
C LYS A 187 8.59 4.77 13.75
N MET A 188 9.06 3.60 13.32
CA MET A 188 8.21 2.42 13.12
C MET A 188 7.60 1.94 14.45
N GLN A 189 8.37 1.97 15.53
CA GLN A 189 7.87 1.64 16.87
C GLN A 189 6.83 2.66 17.35
N SER A 190 7.05 3.96 17.10
CA SER A 190 6.05 4.99 17.40
C SER A 190 4.77 4.84 16.56
N ASP A 191 4.90 4.52 15.27
CA ASP A 191 3.77 4.30 14.37
C ASP A 191 2.96 3.06 14.85
N ALA A 192 3.65 1.99 15.26
CA ALA A 192 3.05 0.77 15.80
C ALA A 192 2.30 1.00 17.10
N GLN A 193 2.86 1.76 18.05
CA GLN A 193 2.16 2.10 19.30
C GLN A 193 0.85 2.85 19.03
N ALA A 194 0.84 3.75 18.04
CA ALA A 194 -0.37 4.45 17.64
C ALA A 194 -1.41 3.49 17.04
N MET A 195 -0.95 2.55 16.22
CA MET A 195 -1.77 1.50 15.60
C MET A 195 -2.39 0.55 16.64
N GLU A 196 -1.60 0.02 17.58
CA GLU A 196 -2.07 -0.84 18.67
C GLU A 196 -3.14 -0.15 19.51
N ALA A 197 -2.90 1.11 19.90
CA ALA A 197 -3.81 1.88 20.70
C ALA A 197 -5.16 2.12 20.00
N TYR A 198 -5.15 2.24 18.68
CA TYR A 198 -6.37 2.36 17.87
C TYR A 198 -7.07 1.00 17.71
N CYS A 199 -6.33 -0.05 17.36
CA CYS A 199 -6.87 -1.39 17.09
C CYS A 199 -7.53 -1.99 18.33
N SER A 200 -6.91 -1.82 19.51
CA SER A 200 -7.48 -2.25 20.80
C SER A 200 -8.83 -1.60 21.11
N LYS A 201 -9.03 -0.33 20.74
CA LYS A 201 -10.30 0.40 20.98
C LYS A 201 -11.38 0.05 19.96
N ASN A 202 -10.98 -0.32 18.75
CA ASN A 202 -11.89 -0.50 17.62
C ASN A 202 -12.09 -1.96 17.23
N ASN A 203 -11.59 -2.91 18.04
CA ASN A 203 -11.70 -4.35 17.79
C ASN A 203 -11.17 -4.71 16.38
N LEU A 204 -9.88 -4.44 16.18
CA LEU A 204 -9.09 -4.82 15.00
C LEU A 204 -7.83 -5.55 15.47
N ARG A 205 -7.26 -6.40 14.62
CA ARG A 205 -5.98 -7.10 14.86
C ARG A 205 -4.85 -6.32 14.19
N PRO A 206 -3.89 -5.73 14.92
CA PRO A 206 -2.84 -4.93 14.29
C PRO A 206 -1.72 -5.81 13.70
N LEU A 207 -1.23 -5.43 12.52
CA LEU A 207 -0.15 -6.12 11.83
C LEU A 207 0.77 -5.12 11.10
N MET A 208 2.09 -5.32 11.17
CA MET A 208 3.04 -4.57 10.35
C MET A 208 3.62 -5.48 9.26
N LEU A 209 3.57 -5.02 8.01
CA LEU A 209 4.22 -5.67 6.88
C LEU A 209 5.42 -4.84 6.43
N VAL A 210 6.61 -5.43 6.46
CA VAL A 210 7.85 -4.84 5.96
C VAL A 210 8.19 -5.48 4.62
N VAL A 211 8.00 -4.73 3.55
CA VAL A 211 8.19 -5.23 2.18
C VAL A 211 9.52 -4.72 1.63
N PRO A 212 10.43 -5.63 1.19
CA PRO A 212 11.60 -5.24 0.41
C PRO A 212 11.22 -4.43 -0.82
N SER A 213 11.69 -3.19 -0.87
CA SER A 213 11.51 -2.26 -1.99
C SER A 213 12.14 -2.78 -3.27
N ALA A 214 11.77 -2.18 -4.40
CA ALA A 214 12.28 -2.57 -5.71
C ALA A 214 13.80 -2.38 -5.92
N GLN A 215 14.48 -1.63 -5.03
CA GLN A 215 15.94 -1.45 -5.06
C GLN A 215 16.68 -2.39 -4.09
N SER A 216 15.96 -3.24 -3.37
CA SER A 216 16.53 -4.26 -2.49
C SER A 216 17.16 -5.38 -3.31
N ASP A 217 18.02 -6.19 -2.68
CA ASP A 217 18.64 -7.35 -3.34
C ASP A 217 17.61 -8.42 -3.73
N SER A 218 16.53 -8.53 -2.96
CA SER A 218 15.39 -9.43 -3.20
C SER A 218 14.08 -8.64 -3.20
N PRO A 219 13.76 -7.92 -4.29
CA PRO A 219 12.57 -7.08 -4.35
C PRO A 219 11.30 -7.93 -4.45
N LEU A 220 10.22 -7.50 -3.77
CA LEU A 220 8.94 -8.21 -3.79
C LEU A 220 7.88 -7.56 -4.70
N TYR A 221 8.14 -6.36 -5.21
CA TYR A 221 7.28 -5.69 -6.20
C TYR A 221 8.10 -4.95 -7.26
N ASN A 222 7.46 -4.68 -8.39
CA ASN A 222 8.04 -3.97 -9.52
C ASN A 222 7.89 -2.45 -9.35
N ASP A 223 8.99 -1.70 -9.41
CA ASP A 223 8.99 -0.24 -9.16
C ASP A 223 8.14 0.58 -10.14
N ARG A 224 7.93 0.08 -11.36
CA ARG A 224 7.22 0.78 -12.43
C ARG A 224 5.71 0.51 -12.42
N THR A 225 5.31 -0.65 -11.92
CA THR A 225 3.89 -1.08 -11.99
C THR A 225 3.27 -1.26 -10.62
N GLY A 226 4.09 -1.36 -9.58
CA GLY A 226 3.69 -1.75 -8.23
C GLY A 226 3.26 -3.22 -8.12
N LEU A 227 3.18 -3.97 -9.22
CA LEU A 227 2.74 -5.37 -9.18
C LEU A 227 3.78 -6.24 -8.45
N PRO A 228 3.32 -7.25 -7.68
CA PRO A 228 4.23 -8.21 -7.06
C PRO A 228 5.12 -8.93 -8.09
N VAL A 229 6.35 -9.26 -7.70
CA VAL A 229 7.29 -9.98 -8.58
C VAL A 229 6.82 -11.42 -8.80
N GLN A 230 6.57 -11.78 -10.06
CA GLN A 230 6.10 -13.11 -10.46
C GLN A 230 7.23 -14.15 -10.41
N GLN A 231 6.95 -15.35 -9.90
CA GLN A 231 7.90 -16.47 -9.92
C GLN A 231 7.74 -17.38 -11.14
N THR A 232 6.53 -17.50 -11.70
CA THR A 232 6.23 -18.44 -12.79
C THR A 232 5.79 -17.71 -14.05
N SER A 233 6.03 -18.32 -15.22
CA SER A 233 5.61 -17.79 -16.52
C SER A 233 4.10 -17.68 -16.71
N ASN A 234 3.32 -18.32 -15.82
CA ASN A 234 1.86 -18.32 -15.86
C ASN A 234 1.25 -17.22 -14.95
N GLY A 235 2.06 -16.61 -14.08
CA GLY A 235 1.67 -15.42 -13.31
C GLY A 235 0.68 -15.65 -12.16
N GLU A 236 0.36 -16.90 -11.82
CA GLU A 236 -0.67 -17.24 -10.82
C GLU A 236 -0.17 -17.03 -9.37
N GLU A 237 1.12 -17.24 -9.10
CA GLU A 237 1.71 -17.10 -7.76
C GLU A 237 2.91 -16.14 -7.75
N THR A 238 2.94 -15.22 -6.76
CA THR A 238 4.03 -14.27 -6.56
C THR A 238 4.73 -14.51 -5.24
N MET A 239 6.00 -14.08 -5.13
CA MET A 239 6.75 -14.21 -3.87
C MET A 239 6.08 -13.49 -2.72
N LEU A 240 5.49 -12.32 -2.99
CA LEU A 240 4.83 -11.52 -1.97
C LEU A 240 3.60 -12.24 -1.41
N ALA A 241 2.70 -12.72 -2.29
CA ALA A 241 1.49 -13.41 -1.87
C ALA A 241 1.80 -14.69 -1.09
N ASN A 242 2.76 -15.50 -1.57
CA ASN A 242 3.14 -16.74 -0.92
C ASN A 242 3.74 -16.49 0.48
N ARG A 243 4.59 -15.46 0.63
CA ARG A 243 5.14 -15.10 1.95
C ARG A 243 4.07 -14.60 2.90
N ILE A 244 3.19 -13.71 2.44
CA ILE A 244 2.09 -13.22 3.26
C ILE A 244 1.24 -14.39 3.75
N TYR A 245 0.81 -15.29 2.86
CA TYR A 245 -0.03 -16.42 3.23
C TYR A 245 0.65 -17.36 4.22
N ASN A 246 1.89 -17.79 3.92
CA ASN A 246 2.64 -18.71 4.76
C ASN A 246 2.89 -18.12 6.15
N GLU A 247 3.28 -16.85 6.24
CA GLU A 247 3.56 -16.21 7.53
C GLU A 247 2.29 -15.97 8.36
N LEU A 248 1.15 -15.69 7.72
CA LEU A 248 -0.14 -15.64 8.41
C LEU A 248 -0.53 -17.01 9.00
N GLU A 249 -0.25 -18.10 8.28
CA GLU A 249 -0.47 -19.46 8.77
C GLU A 249 0.51 -19.82 9.91
N GLU A 250 1.81 -19.55 9.74
CA GLU A 250 2.85 -19.83 10.73
C GLU A 250 2.66 -19.07 12.03
N LYS A 251 2.13 -17.84 11.97
CA LYS A 251 1.80 -17.02 13.14
C LYS A 251 0.40 -17.29 13.72
N GLU A 252 -0.31 -18.30 13.20
CA GLU A 252 -1.66 -18.68 13.66
C GLU A 252 -2.67 -17.52 13.57
N LEU A 253 -2.50 -16.61 12.61
CA LEU A 253 -3.39 -15.46 12.39
C LEU A 253 -4.62 -15.83 11.55
N ILE A 254 -4.57 -16.93 10.80
CA ILE A 254 -5.72 -17.51 10.09
C ILE A 254 -6.26 -18.66 10.94
N THR A 255 -7.57 -18.65 11.21
CA THR A 255 -8.27 -19.73 11.91
C THR A 255 -9.21 -20.48 10.95
N TRP A 256 -9.29 -21.82 11.07
CA TRP A 256 -10.04 -22.72 10.18
C TRP A 256 -11.39 -23.16 10.76
#